data_AF-A0AAU2HPN2-F1
#
_entry.id   AF-A0AAU2HPN2-F1
#
_cell.length_a   1.000
_cell.length_b   1.000
_cell.length_c   1.000
_cell.angle_alpha   90.00
_cell.angle_beta   90.00
_cell.angle_gamma   90.00
#
_symmetry.space_group_name_H-M   'P 1'
#
loop_
_entity.id
_entity.type
_entity.pdbx_description
1 polymer ?
#
loop_
_entity_poly.entity_id
_entity_poly.type
_entity_poly.pdbx_seq_one_letter_code
_entity_poly.pdbx_strand_id
1 'polypeptide(L)'
;MVQAAASSGGRRYGTDDLARVAVLVRAEQAGLGLDAIRVLVSAADPAERRVVLVGEAARLRTRIAAVQASLDLVECALGCEHDDFSRCPHYRTHVALGL
;
A
#
# COMPACT_ATOMS: atom_id res chain seq x y z
N MET A 1 -12.93 -9.26 29.74
CA MET A 1 -11.91 -10.21 30.27
C MET A 1 -12.08 -11.53 29.55
N VAL A 2 -11.11 -11.93 28.72
CA VAL A 2 -11.04 -13.31 28.22
C VAL A 2 -9.67 -13.85 28.64
N GLN A 3 -9.67 -14.77 29.60
CA GLN A 3 -8.52 -15.61 29.91
C GLN A 3 -8.75 -16.98 29.31
N ALA A 4 -7.82 -17.43 28.47
CA ALA A 4 -7.66 -18.85 28.15
C ALA A 4 -6.34 -19.33 28.76
N ALA A 5 -6.42 -20.01 29.89
CA ALA A 5 -5.28 -20.68 30.49
C ALA A 5 -5.03 -22.00 29.75
N ALA A 6 -4.12 -22.01 28.79
CA ALA A 6 -3.57 -23.26 28.24
C ALA A 6 -2.39 -23.73 29.11
N SER A 7 -2.57 -24.87 29.77
CA SER A 7 -1.55 -25.63 30.49
C SER A 7 -0.72 -26.46 29.52
N SER A 8 0.21 -25.81 28.80
CA SER A 8 1.35 -26.44 28.09
C SER A 8 2.03 -25.39 27.20
N GLY A 9 3.19 -24.85 27.61
CA GLY A 9 4.24 -24.21 26.77
C GLY A 9 3.90 -23.20 25.65
N GLY A 10 2.64 -22.87 25.40
CA GLY A 10 2.20 -22.08 24.26
C GLY A 10 2.32 -20.59 24.53
N ARG A 11 2.78 -19.85 23.52
CA ARG A 11 2.73 -18.37 23.55
C ARG A 11 1.26 -17.95 23.59
N ARG A 12 0.91 -17.11 24.57
CA ARG A 12 -0.41 -16.46 24.64
C ARG A 12 -0.30 -15.10 23.97
N TYR A 13 -1.21 -14.82 23.05
CA TYR A 13 -1.32 -13.55 22.36
C TYR A 13 -2.55 -12.81 22.86
N GLY A 14 -2.38 -11.54 23.24
CA GLY A 14 -3.45 -10.65 23.68
C GLY A 14 -4.07 -9.87 22.52
N THR A 15 -5.05 -9.03 22.83
CA THR A 15 -5.69 -8.12 21.87
C THR A 15 -4.70 -7.17 21.21
N ASP A 16 -3.67 -6.75 21.93
CA ASP A 16 -2.63 -5.87 21.41
C ASP A 16 -1.76 -6.57 20.36
N ASP A 17 -1.55 -7.88 20.50
CA ASP A 17 -0.82 -8.68 19.51
C ASP A 17 -1.64 -8.81 18.22
N LEU A 18 -2.97 -8.99 18.32
CA LEU A 18 -3.86 -8.99 17.17
C LEU A 18 -3.82 -7.66 16.41
N ALA A 19 -3.81 -6.53 17.14
CA ALA A 19 -3.69 -5.22 16.53
C ALA A 19 -2.34 -5.05 15.80
N ARG A 20 -1.22 -5.51 16.39
CA ARG A 20 0.10 -5.49 15.73
C ARG A 20 0.13 -6.33 14.46
N VAL A 21 -0.44 -7.53 14.49
CA VAL A 21 -0.52 -8.40 13.30
C VAL A 21 -1.38 -7.76 12.21
N ALA A 22 -2.51 -7.15 12.57
CA ALA A 22 -3.34 -6.44 11.60
C ALA A 22 -2.57 -5.29 10.93
N VAL A 23 -1.79 -4.52 11.70
CA VAL A 23 -0.92 -3.46 11.17
C VAL A 23 0.14 -4.03 10.22
N LEU A 24 0.79 -5.14 10.59
CA LEU A 24 1.77 -5.83 9.74
C LEU A 24 1.17 -6.23 8.39
N VAL A 25 0.03 -6.94 8.39
CA VAL A 25 -0.63 -7.40 7.16
C VAL A 25 -1.03 -6.22 6.28
N ARG A 26 -1.57 -5.14 6.87
CA ARG A 26 -1.97 -3.95 6.10
C ARG A 26 -0.76 -3.20 5.53
N ALA A 27 0.32 -3.09 6.30
CA ALA A 27 1.55 -2.45 5.85
C ALA A 27 2.20 -3.23 4.70
N GLU A 28 2.22 -4.55 4.77
CA GLU A 28 2.70 -5.43 3.70
C GLU A 28 1.86 -5.26 2.42
N GLN A 29 0.53 -5.30 2.54
CA GLN A 29 -0.39 -5.10 1.41
C GLN A 29 -0.20 -3.73 0.74
N ALA A 30 0.11 -2.70 1.53
CA ALA A 30 0.43 -1.37 1.02
C ALA A 30 1.86 -1.27 0.44
N GLY A 31 2.72 -2.27 0.66
CA GLY A 31 4.10 -2.30 0.17
C GLY A 31 5.05 -1.43 0.98
N LEU A 32 4.79 -1.24 2.29
CA LEU A 32 5.72 -0.59 3.20
C LEU A 32 6.98 -1.44 3.38
N GLY A 33 8.13 -0.77 3.56
CA GLY A 33 9.38 -1.45 3.86
C GLY A 33 9.40 -2.04 5.27
N LEU A 34 10.24 -3.07 5.48
CA LEU A 34 10.37 -3.73 6.79
C LEU A 34 10.85 -2.78 7.90
N ASP A 35 11.66 -1.77 7.57
CA ASP A 35 12.11 -0.77 8.53
C ASP A 35 10.96 0.12 9.03
N ALA A 36 10.10 0.57 8.11
CA ALA A 36 8.90 1.32 8.46
C ALA A 36 7.97 0.46 9.33
N ILE A 37 7.74 -0.80 8.94
CA ILE A 37 6.93 -1.75 9.71
C ILE A 37 7.50 -1.94 11.12
N ARG A 38 8.82 -2.07 11.27
CA ARG A 38 9.48 -2.20 12.58
C ARG A 38 9.20 -1.00 13.47
N VAL A 39 9.23 0.23 12.94
CA VAL A 39 8.90 1.44 13.70
C VAL A 39 7.41 1.44 14.10
N LEU A 40 6.50 0.96 13.24
CA LEU A 40 5.07 0.92 13.54
C LEU A 40 4.70 -0.08 14.64
N VAL A 41 5.34 -1.26 14.66
CA VAL A 41 4.99 -2.34 15.60
C VAL A 41 5.88 -2.43 16.84
N SER A 42 6.92 -1.60 16.94
CA SER A 42 7.74 -1.49 18.14
C SER A 42 7.13 -0.50 19.14
N ALA A 43 7.66 -0.50 20.37
CA ALA A 43 7.37 0.54 21.37
C ALA A 43 8.11 1.87 21.05
N ALA A 44 8.23 2.21 19.75
CA ALA A 44 8.86 3.43 19.28
C ALA A 44 8.09 4.67 19.75
N ASP A 45 8.84 5.77 19.85
CA ASP A 45 8.33 7.09 20.22
C ASP A 45 7.19 7.53 19.28
N PRO A 46 6.08 8.08 19.80
CA PRO A 46 4.98 8.55 18.95
C PRO A 46 5.39 9.56 17.88
N ALA A 47 6.39 10.41 18.12
CA ALA A 47 6.84 11.38 17.12
C ALA A 47 7.61 10.69 15.99
N GLU A 48 8.49 9.74 16.32
CA GLU A 48 9.17 8.89 15.33
C GLU A 48 8.16 8.14 14.45
N ARG A 49 7.14 7.54 15.07
CA ARG A 49 6.06 6.85 14.35
C ARG A 49 5.34 7.78 13.37
N ARG A 50 5.06 9.02 13.78
CA ARG A 50 4.40 10.02 12.93
C ARG A 50 5.27 10.38 11.71
N VAL A 51 6.58 10.56 11.90
CA VAL A 51 7.50 10.87 10.79
C VAL A 51 7.50 9.76 9.76
N VAL A 52 7.60 8.49 10.18
CA VAL A 52 7.54 7.33 9.29
C VAL A 52 6.21 7.27 8.53
N LEU A 53 5.08 7.45 9.23
CA LEU A 53 3.75 7.43 8.60
C LEU A 53 3.60 8.53 7.54
N VAL A 54 4.14 9.72 7.77
CA VAL A 54 4.11 10.83 6.79
C VAL A 54 4.92 10.46 5.54
N GLY A 55 6.13 9.92 5.73
CA GLY A 55 6.99 9.48 4.62
C GLY A 55 6.35 8.38 3.78
N GLU A 56 5.82 7.33 4.42
CA GLU A 56 5.14 6.24 3.72
C GLU A 56 3.86 6.71 3.03
N ALA A 57 3.09 7.62 3.65
CA ALA A 57 1.92 8.20 3.00
C ALA A 57 2.29 9.00 1.75
N ALA A 58 3.41 9.73 1.75
CA ALA A 58 3.89 10.42 0.55
C ALA A 58 4.30 9.43 -0.55
N ARG A 59 5.06 8.38 -0.18
CA ARG A 59 5.48 7.32 -1.10
C ARG A 59 4.28 6.59 -1.74
N LEU A 60 3.26 6.26 -0.94
CA LEU A 60 2.03 5.63 -1.41
C LEU A 60 1.29 6.52 -2.40
N ARG A 61 1.16 7.82 -2.13
CA ARG A 61 0.51 8.77 -3.06
C ARG A 61 1.23 8.82 -4.40
N THR A 62 2.56 8.88 -4.41
CA THR A 62 3.34 8.85 -5.65
C THR A 62 3.09 7.56 -6.45
N ARG A 63 3.08 6.40 -5.77
CA ARG A 63 2.80 5.12 -6.43
C ARG A 63 1.37 5.06 -6.99
N ILE A 64 0.39 5.54 -6.23
CA ILE A 64 -1.02 5.60 -6.68
C ILE A 64 -1.12 6.46 -7.93
N ALA A 65 -0.52 7.65 -7.95
CA ALA A 65 -0.55 8.52 -9.12
C ALA A 65 0.06 7.84 -10.37
N ALA A 66 1.18 7.14 -10.22
CA ALA A 66 1.79 6.41 -11.33
C ALA A 66 0.93 5.25 -11.84
N VAL A 67 0.27 4.51 -10.93
CA VAL A 67 -0.65 3.43 -11.30
C VAL A 67 -1.92 3.98 -11.95
N GLN A 68 -2.43 5.12 -11.48
CA GLN A 68 -3.58 5.80 -12.08
C GLN A 68 -3.27 6.24 -13.51
N ALA A 69 -2.17 6.94 -13.76
CA ALA A 69 -1.75 7.31 -15.12
C ALA A 69 -1.58 6.06 -16.02
N SER A 70 -1.07 4.95 -15.47
CA SER A 70 -0.96 3.69 -16.22
C SER A 70 -2.32 3.09 -16.54
N LEU A 71 -3.29 3.18 -15.62
CA LEU A 71 -4.66 2.73 -15.83
C LEU A 71 -5.36 3.60 -16.89
N ASP A 72 -5.20 4.92 -16.83
CA ASP A 72 -5.79 5.86 -17.77
C ASP A 72 -5.35 5.56 -19.22
N LEU A 73 -4.08 5.17 -19.43
CA LEU A 73 -3.59 4.68 -20.73
C LEU A 73 -4.32 3.41 -21.20
N VAL A 74 -4.50 2.43 -20.31
CA VAL A 74 -5.18 1.17 -20.63
C VAL A 74 -6.65 1.43 -20.96
N GLU A 75 -7.33 2.26 -20.18
CA GLU A 75 -8.72 2.63 -20.39
C GLU A 75 -8.90 3.43 -21.69
N CYS A 76 -7.96 4.34 -22.01
CA CYS A 76 -7.94 5.04 -23.30
C CYS A 76 -7.81 4.08 -24.48
N ALA A 77 -7.00 3.03 -24.37
CA ALA A 77 -6.88 2.01 -25.41
C ALA A 77 -8.16 1.18 -25.55
N LEU A 78 -8.78 0.80 -24.43
CA LEU A 78 -10.04 0.04 -24.39
C LEU A 78 -11.23 0.83 -24.97
N GLY A 79 -11.26 2.15 -24.79
CA GLY A 79 -12.28 3.02 -25.34
C GLY A 79 -12.08 3.39 -26.82
N CYS A 80 -11.01 2.92 -27.45
CA CYS A 80 -10.68 3.27 -28.83
C CYS A 80 -11.41 2.36 -29.84
N GLU A 81 -12.08 2.96 -30.82
CA GLU A 81 -12.80 2.23 -31.88
C GLU A 81 -11.92 1.79 -33.05
N HIS A 82 -10.64 2.17 -33.07
CA HIS A 82 -9.71 1.75 -34.13
C HIS A 82 -9.31 0.28 -33.94
N ASP A 83 -9.30 -0.49 -35.03
CA ASP A 83 -8.81 -1.88 -35.04
C ASP A 83 -7.37 -2.02 -34.49
N ASP A 84 -6.58 -0.97 -34.65
CA ASP A 84 -5.23 -0.81 -34.09
C ASP A 84 -5.16 0.50 -33.29
N PHE A 85 -5.38 0.42 -31.99
CA PHE A 85 -5.36 1.57 -31.08
C PHE A 85 -4.01 2.29 -31.05
N SER A 86 -2.90 1.64 -31.44
CA SER A 86 -1.59 2.29 -31.52
C SER A 86 -1.53 3.40 -32.57
N ARG A 87 -2.47 3.38 -33.55
CA ARG A 87 -2.64 4.42 -34.56
C ARG A 87 -3.54 5.56 -34.10
N CYS A 88 -4.24 5.42 -32.97
CA CYS A 88 -5.13 6.43 -32.45
C CYS A 88 -4.33 7.68 -32.01
N PRO A 89 -4.59 8.87 -32.60
CA PRO A 89 -3.89 10.09 -32.23
C PRO A 89 -4.09 10.48 -30.76
N HIS A 90 -5.27 10.21 -30.21
CA HIS A 90 -5.60 10.46 -28.80
C HIS A 90 -4.74 9.61 -27.86
N TYR A 91 -4.69 8.29 -28.12
CA TYR A 91 -3.85 7.35 -27.36
C TYR A 91 -2.36 7.74 -27.42
N ARG A 92 -1.85 8.08 -28.61
CA ARG A 92 -0.45 8.53 -28.77
C ARG A 92 -0.15 9.82 -28.01
N THR A 93 -1.13 10.72 -27.92
CA THR A 93 -1.00 11.98 -27.16
C THR A 93 -0.93 11.70 -25.66
N HIS A 94 -1.81 10.83 -25.15
CA HIS A 94 -1.77 10.38 -23.75
C HIS A 94 -0.44 9.72 -23.37
N VAL A 95 0.07 8.81 -24.22
CA VAL A 95 1.38 8.17 -24.00
C VAL A 95 2.52 9.20 -23.96
N ALA A 96 2.50 10.22 -24.81
CA ALA A 96 3.55 11.23 -24.86
C ALA A 96 3.54 12.18 -23.66
N LEU A 97 2.36 12.48 -23.11
CA LEU A 97 2.19 13.40 -21.98
C LEU A 97 2.25 12.71 -20.62
N GLY A 98 2.11 11.38 -20.56
CA GLY A 98 2.07 10.63 -19.31
C GLY A 98 0.87 11.00 -18.44
N LEU A 99 -0.22 11.42 -19.09
CA LEU A 99 -1.49 11.80 -18.47
C LEU A 99 -2.41 10.60 -18.36
#